data_AF-X1GBQ3-F1
#
_entry.id   AF-X1GBQ3-F1
#
_cell.length_a   1.000
_cell.length_b   1.000
_cell.length_c   1.000
_cell.angle_alpha   90.00
_cell.angle_beta   90.00
_cell.angle_gamma   90.00
#
_symmetry.space_group_name_H-M   'P 1'
#
loop_
_entity.id
_entity.type
_entity.pdbx_description
1 polymer ?
#
loop_
_entity_poly.entity_id
_entity_poly.type
_entity_poly.pdbx_seq_one_letter_code
_entity_poly.pdbx_strand_id
1 'polypeptide(L)'
;WLSKQESDFIVAEYPLENDVEYLFWQRIHQKRLVNGALPGTHADKVRKEIVDILDPKTPGILKHLGTKYVIFHPGKYAQSDEVKIIGEIPDVQKQLGLRRVKSFPGARVYEVIAPPIKPEVIGEGEG
;
A
#
# COMPACT_ATOMS: atom_id res chain seq x y z
N TRP A 1 -8.76 -2.30 14.81
CA TRP A 1 -9.64 -1.22 14.29
C TRP A 1 -10.18 -1.61 12.91
N LEU A 2 -9.31 -1.99 11.96
CA LEU A 2 -9.71 -2.47 10.63
C LEU A 2 -10.70 -3.66 10.67
N SER A 3 -10.47 -4.63 11.55
CA SER A 3 -11.37 -5.78 11.73
C SER A 3 -12.79 -5.43 12.19
N LYS A 4 -12.98 -4.24 12.79
CA LYS A 4 -14.29 -3.73 13.23
C LYS A 4 -15.00 -2.91 12.15
N GLN A 5 -14.37 -2.69 11.00
CA GLN A 5 -14.98 -1.97 9.88
C GLN A 5 -15.83 -2.93 9.06
N GLU A 6 -17.11 -2.61 8.94
CA GLU A 6 -18.05 -3.29 8.05
C GLU A 6 -17.64 -3.03 6.59
N SER A 7 -17.86 -4.02 5.70
CA SER A 7 -17.42 -4.11 4.29
C SER A 7 -16.12 -4.89 4.05
N ASP A 8 -16.10 -5.62 2.95
CA ASP A 8 -14.88 -6.20 2.37
C ASP A 8 -14.14 -5.12 1.58
N PHE A 9 -12.86 -4.92 1.91
CA PHE A 9 -11.99 -3.96 1.25
C PHE A 9 -10.53 -4.41 1.39
N ILE A 10 -9.68 -3.87 0.53
CA ILE A 10 -8.24 -4.16 0.55
C ILE A 10 -7.51 -3.08 1.36
N VAL A 11 -6.42 -3.47 2.00
CA VAL A 11 -5.50 -2.61 2.74
C VAL A 11 -4.10 -2.70 2.14
N ALA A 12 -3.35 -1.60 2.15
CA ALA A 12 -1.92 -1.61 1.86
C ALA A 12 -1.13 -1.17 3.09
N GLU A 13 0.00 -1.82 3.38
CA GLU A 13 0.91 -1.42 4.45
C GLU A 13 2.21 -0.88 3.88
N TYR A 14 2.70 0.22 4.45
CA TYR A 14 3.91 0.91 4.05
C TYR A 14 4.94 0.98 5.19
N PRO A 15 6.24 0.71 4.94
CA PRO A 15 6.84 0.41 3.62
C PRO A 15 6.28 -0.88 3.02
N LEU A 16 6.15 -0.89 1.68
CA LEU A 16 5.47 -1.95 0.94
C LEU A 16 6.40 -3.16 0.79
N GLU A 17 6.67 -3.81 1.92
CA GLU A 17 7.53 -4.97 2.03
C GLU A 17 6.89 -6.18 1.32
N ASN A 18 7.67 -6.86 0.48
CA ASN A 18 7.26 -8.12 -0.15
C ASN A 18 7.77 -9.32 0.65
N ASP A 19 7.44 -9.37 1.94
CA ASP A 19 7.81 -10.46 2.83
C ASP A 19 6.65 -11.45 3.01
N VAL A 20 6.78 -12.46 3.87
CA VAL A 20 5.67 -13.37 4.23
C VAL A 20 4.83 -12.84 5.40
N GLU A 21 5.23 -11.72 6.00
CA GLU A 21 4.60 -11.14 7.18
C GLU A 21 3.18 -10.64 6.84
N TYR A 22 2.90 -10.28 5.56
CA TYR A 22 1.54 -9.95 5.13
C TYR A 22 0.52 -11.07 5.42
N LEU A 23 0.91 -12.35 5.39
CA LEU A 23 0.01 -13.47 5.71
C LEU A 23 -0.41 -13.48 7.19
N PHE A 24 0.48 -13.01 8.07
CA PHE A 24 0.20 -12.82 9.49
C PHE A 24 -0.74 -11.63 9.69
N TRP A 25 -0.48 -10.50 9.02
CA TRP A 25 -1.34 -9.31 9.09
C TRP A 25 -2.73 -9.53 8.48
N GLN A 26 -2.87 -10.37 7.45
CA GLN A 26 -4.19 -10.77 6.93
C GLN A 26 -5.06 -11.43 8.01
N ARG A 27 -4.47 -12.25 8.89
CA ARG A 27 -5.20 -12.89 10.00
C ARG A 27 -5.61 -11.89 11.07
N ILE A 28 -4.76 -10.90 11.36
CA ILE A 28 -5.03 -9.89 12.39
C ILE A 28 -6.04 -8.85 11.91
N HIS A 29 -5.86 -8.32 10.70
CA HIS A 29 -6.74 -7.29 10.16
C HIS A 29 -8.07 -7.85 9.66
N GLN A 30 -8.08 -9.13 9.29
CA GLN A 30 -9.20 -9.82 8.63
C GLN A 30 -9.60 -9.11 7.33
N LYS A 31 -8.61 -8.61 6.60
CA LYS A 31 -8.73 -7.91 5.31
C LYS A 31 -7.68 -8.43 4.34
N ARG A 32 -7.95 -8.31 3.04
CA ARG A 32 -6.97 -8.61 1.99
C ARG A 32 -5.88 -7.53 2.00
N LEU A 33 -4.62 -7.93 1.76
CA LEU A 33 -3.47 -7.01 1.67
C LEU A 33 -2.91 -6.98 0.25
N VAL A 34 -2.52 -5.79 -0.22
CA VAL A 34 -1.85 -5.60 -1.53
C VAL A 34 -0.40 -6.12 -1.52
N ASN A 35 0.23 -6.16 -0.35
CA ASN A 35 1.68 -6.34 -0.19
C ASN A 35 2.25 -7.66 -0.76
N GLY A 36 1.48 -8.75 -0.77
CA GLY A 36 1.97 -10.06 -1.18
C GLY A 36 1.92 -10.28 -2.68
N ALA A 37 3.04 -10.13 -3.38
CA ALA A 37 3.14 -10.46 -4.81
C ALA A 37 4.35 -11.36 -5.09
N LEU A 38 4.13 -12.50 -5.74
CA LEU A 38 5.22 -13.39 -6.12
C LEU A 38 6.14 -12.69 -7.13
N PRO A 39 7.47 -12.62 -6.90
CA PRO A 39 8.41 -11.95 -7.80
C PRO A 39 8.26 -12.40 -9.26
N GLY A 40 8.31 -11.45 -10.19
CA GLY A 40 8.21 -11.70 -11.63
C GLY A 40 6.78 -11.89 -12.15
N THR A 41 5.77 -11.98 -11.28
CA THR A 41 4.36 -12.00 -11.72
C THR A 41 3.86 -10.61 -12.10
N HIS A 42 2.72 -10.56 -12.79
CA HIS A 42 2.01 -9.30 -13.04
C HIS A 42 1.72 -8.52 -11.74
N ALA A 43 1.37 -9.23 -10.66
CA ALA A 43 1.15 -8.62 -9.36
C ALA A 43 2.41 -7.93 -8.81
N ASP A 44 3.60 -8.51 -9.01
CA ASP A 44 4.86 -7.90 -8.58
C ASP A 44 5.22 -6.67 -9.44
N LYS A 45 4.91 -6.71 -10.75
CA LYS A 45 5.04 -5.52 -11.61
C LYS A 45 4.15 -4.38 -11.12
N VAL A 46 2.89 -4.65 -10.78
CA VAL A 46 1.96 -3.64 -10.25
C VAL A 46 2.41 -3.15 -8.87
N ARG A 47 2.88 -4.06 -8.00
CA ARG A 47 3.42 -3.73 -6.67
C ARG A 47 4.60 -2.74 -6.78
N LYS A 48 5.48 -2.93 -7.77
CA LYS A 48 6.61 -2.02 -8.03
C LYS A 48 6.19 -0.61 -8.46
N GLU A 49 5.04 -0.45 -9.10
CA GLU A 49 4.49 0.88 -9.43
C GLU A 49 3.97 1.65 -8.22
N ILE A 50 3.65 0.96 -7.12
CA ILE A 50 3.09 1.56 -5.90
C ILE A 50 4.02 1.50 -4.69
N VAL A 51 5.27 1.05 -4.87
CA VAL A 51 6.25 0.96 -3.78
C VAL A 51 6.59 2.33 -3.18
N ASP A 52 6.61 3.37 -4.03
CA ASP A 52 6.78 4.75 -3.59
C ASP A 52 5.43 5.36 -3.21
N ILE A 53 5.22 5.54 -1.90
CA ILE A 53 4.00 6.16 -1.36
C ILE A 53 3.84 7.63 -1.77
N LEU A 54 4.93 8.31 -2.14
CA LEU A 54 4.94 9.72 -2.55
C LEU A 54 4.75 9.89 -4.06
N ASP A 55 4.80 8.83 -4.86
CA ASP A 55 4.45 8.91 -6.28
C ASP A 55 2.99 9.37 -6.41
N PRO A 56 2.70 10.47 -7.13
CA PRO A 56 1.33 10.97 -7.30
C PRO A 56 0.33 9.97 -7.90
N LYS A 57 0.80 8.94 -8.62
CA LYS A 57 -0.04 7.88 -9.19
C LYS A 57 -0.43 6.82 -8.16
N THR A 58 0.39 6.60 -7.12
CA THR A 58 0.21 5.53 -6.14
C THR A 58 -1.20 5.48 -5.53
N PRO A 59 -1.76 6.59 -5.01
CA PRO A 59 -3.11 6.57 -4.45
C PRO A 59 -4.19 6.16 -5.47
N GLY A 60 -4.04 6.56 -6.74
CA GLY A 60 -4.97 6.19 -7.80
C GLY A 60 -4.88 4.72 -8.18
N ILE A 61 -3.66 4.17 -8.26
CA ILE A 61 -3.45 2.75 -8.53
C ILE A 61 -3.99 1.90 -7.36
N LEU A 62 -3.72 2.29 -6.11
CA LEU A 62 -4.30 1.66 -4.92
C LEU A 62 -5.83 1.66 -4.97
N LYS A 63 -6.45 2.77 -5.40
CA LYS A 63 -7.89 2.85 -5.56
C LYS A 63 -8.41 1.87 -6.62
N HIS A 64 -7.72 1.76 -7.75
CA HIS A 64 -8.06 0.81 -8.82
C HIS A 64 -8.02 -0.64 -8.34
N LEU A 65 -7.05 -0.97 -7.47
CA LEU A 65 -6.95 -2.30 -6.84
C LEU A 65 -8.03 -2.59 -5.80
N GLY A 66 -8.88 -1.62 -5.45
CA GLY A 66 -9.91 -1.76 -4.41
C GLY A 66 -9.39 -1.50 -2.99
N THR A 67 -8.20 -0.90 -2.84
CA THR A 67 -7.67 -0.49 -1.55
C THR A 67 -8.47 0.68 -1.00
N LYS A 68 -8.96 0.52 0.23
CA LYS A 68 -9.66 1.58 0.97
C LYS A 68 -8.74 2.30 1.93
N TYR A 69 -7.83 1.57 2.59
CA TYR A 69 -6.95 2.13 3.61
C TYR A 69 -5.49 1.80 3.36
N VAL A 70 -4.63 2.75 3.73
CA VAL A 70 -3.18 2.65 3.77
C VAL A 70 -2.72 2.75 5.22
N ILE A 71 -1.97 1.77 5.71
CA ILE A 71 -1.29 1.85 7.00
C ILE A 71 0.16 2.25 6.75
N PHE A 72 0.60 3.34 7.37
CA PHE A 72 1.95 3.87 7.23
C PHE A 72 2.71 3.73 8.55
N HIS A 73 3.83 3.01 8.50
CA HIS A 73 4.72 2.74 9.61
C HIS A 73 6.02 3.55 9.47
N PRO A 74 6.07 4.81 9.95
CA PRO A 74 7.25 5.67 9.78
C PRO A 74 8.53 5.03 10.35
N GLY A 75 8.41 4.26 11.46
CA GLY A 75 9.56 3.59 12.09
C GLY A 75 10.13 2.40 11.29
N LYS A 76 9.38 1.84 10.33
CA LYS A 76 9.84 0.74 9.48
C LYS A 76 10.63 1.24 8.26
N TYR A 77 10.47 2.50 7.83
CA TYR A 77 11.21 3.06 6.70
C TYR A 77 12.73 3.14 6.92
N ALA A 78 13.18 3.29 8.18
CA ALA A 78 14.60 3.27 8.50
C ALA A 78 15.27 1.89 8.33
N GLN A 79 14.48 0.84 8.08
CA GLN A 79 14.91 -0.57 8.04
C GLN A 79 14.57 -1.26 6.71
N SER A 80 13.97 -0.56 5.75
CA SER A 80 13.47 -1.17 4.51
C SER A 80 14.48 -1.04 3.36
N ASP A 81 14.90 -2.17 2.80
CA ASP A 81 15.84 -2.25 1.66
C ASP A 81 15.18 -1.96 0.30
N GLU A 82 13.85 -2.08 0.19
CA GLU A 82 13.11 -1.92 -1.07
C GLU A 82 12.85 -0.46 -1.45
N VAL A 83 12.97 0.44 -0.48
CA VAL A 83 12.69 1.85 -0.67
C VAL A 83 14.03 2.57 -0.91
N LYS A 84 14.20 3.21 -2.07
CA LYS A 84 15.33 4.13 -2.37
C LYS A 84 15.35 5.40 -1.48
N ILE A 85 14.71 5.38 -0.33
CA ILE A 85 14.68 6.49 0.61
C ILE A 85 15.68 6.16 1.70
N ILE A 86 16.96 6.30 1.35
CA ILE A 86 18.05 6.22 2.31
C ILE A 86 17.93 7.43 3.23
N GLY A 87 17.34 7.24 4.41
CA GLY A 87 17.45 8.17 5.55
C GLY A 87 16.31 9.16 5.78
N GLU A 88 15.27 9.21 4.93
CA GLU A 88 14.14 10.15 5.12
C GLU A 88 12.81 9.43 5.30
N ILE A 89 12.01 9.84 6.29
CA ILE A 89 10.66 9.30 6.48
C ILE A 89 9.72 10.05 5.53
N PRO A 90 8.95 9.37 4.65
CA PRO A 90 8.03 10.05 3.74
C PRO A 90 7.04 10.97 4.45
N ASP A 91 6.93 12.20 3.96
CA ASP A 91 5.89 13.13 4.40
C ASP A 91 4.57 12.87 3.66
N VAL A 92 3.91 11.77 4.05
CA VAL A 92 2.63 11.31 3.46
C VAL A 92 1.51 12.34 3.61
N GLN A 93 1.64 13.33 4.51
CA GLN A 93 0.61 14.37 4.65
C GLN A 93 0.50 15.26 3.42
N LYS A 94 1.55 15.33 2.60
CA LYS A 94 1.57 16.09 1.33
C LYS A 94 1.03 15.29 0.15
N GLN A 95 0.83 13.97 0.30
CA GLN A 95 0.36 13.13 -0.78
C GLN A 95 -1.11 13.40 -1.08
N LEU A 96 -1.37 13.94 -2.27
CA LEU A 96 -2.73 14.14 -2.76
C LEU A 96 -3.38 12.77 -2.98
N GLY A 97 -4.63 12.62 -2.56
CA GLY A 97 -5.33 11.34 -2.70
C GLY A 97 -5.27 10.41 -1.47
N LEU A 98 -4.54 10.79 -0.42
CA LEU A 98 -4.54 10.12 0.89
C LEU A 98 -5.05 11.08 1.98
N ARG A 99 -6.10 10.67 2.70
CA ARG A 99 -6.65 11.44 3.83
C ARG A 99 -6.44 10.70 5.13
N ARG A 100 -5.72 11.29 6.09
CA ARG A 100 -5.52 10.67 7.40
C ARG A 100 -6.85 10.52 8.14
N VAL A 101 -7.16 9.30 8.58
CA VAL A 101 -8.39 8.98 9.33
C VAL A 101 -8.11 8.46 10.74
N LYS A 102 -6.90 7.94 11.00
CA LYS A 102 -6.52 7.46 12.33
C LYS A 102 -5.03 7.57 12.58
N SER A 103 -4.67 7.69 13.86
CA SER A 103 -3.30 7.59 14.35
C SER A 103 -3.24 6.58 15.49
N PHE A 104 -2.18 5.79 15.52
CA PHE A 104 -1.83 4.85 16.57
C PHE A 104 -0.38 5.11 16.99
N PRO A 105 0.05 4.64 18.18
CA PRO A 105 1.47 4.61 18.51
C PRO A 105 2.25 3.85 17.43
N GLY A 106 3.14 4.54 16.71
CA GLY A 106 3.98 3.95 15.66
C GLY A 106 3.32 3.73 14.28
N ALA A 107 2.04 4.04 14.09
CA ALA A 107 1.36 3.87 12.80
C ALA A 107 0.32 4.96 12.51
N ARG A 108 0.11 5.26 11.23
CA ARG A 108 -0.90 6.21 10.75
C ARG A 108 -1.76 5.52 9.70
N VAL A 109 -3.07 5.76 9.74
CA VAL A 109 -4.00 5.19 8.75
C VAL A 109 -4.56 6.30 7.89
N TYR A 110 -4.47 6.11 6.58
CA TYR A 110 -4.99 7.00 5.55
C TYR A 110 -6.07 6.29 4.75
N GLU A 111 -7.14 7.00 4.41
CA GLU A 111 -8.14 6.58 3.45
C GLU A 111 -7.71 7.01 2.04
N VAL A 112 -7.91 6.11 1.07
CA VAL A 112 -7.64 6.36 -0.35
C VAL A 112 -8.83 7.09 -0.98
N ILE A 113 -8.63 8.38 -1.24
CA ILE A 113 -9.64 9.30 -1.79
C ILE A 113 -9.35 9.72 -3.24
N ALA A 114 -8.23 9.29 -3.81
CA ALA A 114 -7.91 9.52 -5.22
C ALA A 114 -8.94 8.89 -6.17
N PRO A 115 -9.13 9.45 -7.38
CA PRO A 115 -9.78 8.73 -8.47
C PRO A 115 -8.93 7.53 -8.91
N PRO A 116 -9.54 6.42 -9.36
CA PRO A 116 -8.80 5.23 -9.77
C PRO A 116 -7.96 5.47 -11.02
N ILE A 117 -6.72 4.97 -11.00
CA ILE A 117 -5.76 4.99 -12.12
C ILE A 117 -5.40 3.54 -12.45
N LYS A 118 -5.50 3.15 -13.72
CA LYS A 118 -5.10 1.80 -14.16
C LYS A 118 -3.56 1.71 -14.13
N PRO A 119 -2.96 0.62 -13.58
CA PRO A 119 -1.52 0.40 -13.63
C PRO A 119 -1.00 0.43 -15.08
N GLU A 120 0.22 0.92 -15.26
CA GLU A 120 0.86 1.00 -16.58
C GLU A 120 1.44 -0.33 -17.04
N VAL A 121 1.53 -1.33 -16.14
CA VAL A 121 1.88 -2.71 -16.49
C VAL A 121 0.96 -3.24 -17.58
N ILE A 122 1.46 -3.24 -18.81
CA ILE A 122 0.81 -3.88 -19.94
C ILE A 122 0.65 -5.36 -19.58
N GLY A 123 -0.59 -5.84 -19.53
CA GLY A 123 -0.84 -7.27 -19.41
C GLY A 123 -0.26 -7.93 -20.65
N GLU A 124 0.75 -8.78 -20.49
CA GLU A 124 1.01 -9.79 -21.51
C GLU A 124 -0.16 -10.77 -21.44
N GLY A 125 -1.04 -10.68 -22.43
CA GLY A 125 -2.17 -11.58 -22.58
C GLY A 125 -3.17 -11.12 -23.62
N GLU A 126 -2.79 -11.15 -24.90
CA GLU A 126 -3.57 -11.80 -25.97
C GLU A 126 -2.58 -12.29 -27.04
N GLY A 127 -2.35 -13.62 -27.08
CA GLY A 127 -1.52 -14.33 -28.05
C GLY A 127 -1.76 -15.82 -27.92
#